data_AF-A0A645F1J0-F1
#
_entry.id   AF-A0A645F1J0-F1
#
_cell.length_a   1.000
_cell.length_b   1.000
_cell.length_c   1.000
_cell.angle_alpha   90.00
_cell.angle_beta   90.00
_cell.angle_gamma   90.00
#
_symmetry.space_group_name_H-M   'P 1'
#
loop_
_entity.id
_entity.type
_entity.pdbx_description
1 polymer ?
#
loop_
_entity_poly.entity_id
_entity_poly.type
_entity_poly.pdbx_seq_one_letter_code
_entity_poly.pdbx_strand_id
1 'polypeptide(L)'
;MKTYNIILFIVLQGFISVIFSQEIRDGFKILRENQRVVFEDLSWNNYRGYPLNKKGEDLFNPSSRFSSIEKLKRIENALFSEQERNSMRINYRPRAMIKVRASDGKIVATIFYFENLQDPSVIDTKKLKKLNERVKEELMIENLLFNGEKAASGYIAGHIWFFKF
;
A
#
# COMPACT_ATOMS: atom_id res chain seq x y z
N MET A 1 9.85 8.10 -56.01
CA MET A 1 9.73 8.88 -54.76
C MET A 1 8.26 9.04 -54.40
N LYS A 2 7.76 8.44 -53.30
CA LYS A 2 6.65 8.92 -52.43
C LYS A 2 5.97 7.85 -51.57
N THR A 3 6.18 6.55 -51.80
CA THR A 3 5.47 5.47 -51.07
C THR A 3 6.19 4.94 -49.83
N TYR A 4 7.54 4.92 -49.82
CA TYR A 4 8.31 4.33 -48.71
C TYR A 4 8.40 5.22 -47.45
N ASN A 5 8.16 6.53 -47.57
CA ASN A 5 8.22 7.45 -46.42
C ASN A 5 6.95 7.47 -45.57
N ILE A 6 5.82 6.98 -46.09
CA ILE A 6 4.54 6.94 -45.35
C ILE A 6 4.50 5.73 -44.42
N ILE A 7 5.06 4.60 -44.83
CA ILE A 7 5.06 3.36 -44.03
C ILE A 7 5.98 3.50 -42.81
N LEU A 8 7.11 4.19 -42.94
CA LEU A 8 8.04 4.40 -41.83
C LEU A 8 7.43 5.25 -40.70
N PHE A 9 6.55 6.20 -41.05
CA PHE A 9 5.87 7.04 -40.07
C PHE A 9 4.79 6.27 -39.26
N ILE A 10 4.10 5.32 -39.91
CA ILE A 10 3.06 4.50 -39.25
C ILE A 10 3.70 3.48 -38.29
N VAL A 11 4.84 2.89 -38.67
CA VAL A 11 5.55 1.95 -37.79
C VAL A 11 6.17 2.67 -36.59
N LEU A 12 6.66 3.91 -36.75
CA LEU A 12 7.21 4.68 -35.62
C LEU A 12 6.12 5.21 -34.66
N GLN A 13 4.91 5.47 -35.14
CA GLN A 13 3.76 5.81 -34.27
C GLN A 13 3.20 4.59 -33.52
N GLY A 14 3.41 3.37 -34.04
CA GLY A 14 2.99 2.12 -33.39
C GLY A 14 3.82 1.73 -32.17
N PHE A 15 5.06 2.24 -32.04
CA PHE A 15 5.96 1.89 -30.93
C PHE A 15 5.85 2.79 -29.70
N ILE A 16 5.07 3.88 -29.76
CA ILE A 16 5.02 4.88 -28.67
C ILE A 16 3.89 4.60 -27.65
N SER A 17 2.93 3.71 -27.94
CA SER A 17 1.70 3.61 -27.12
C SER A 17 1.58 2.39 -26.22
N VAL A 18 2.57 1.51 -26.15
CA VAL A 18 2.61 0.44 -25.12
C VAL A 18 3.60 0.80 -24.01
N ILE A 19 3.63 2.08 -23.64
CA ILE A 19 3.99 2.44 -22.28
C ILE A 19 2.72 2.15 -21.49
N PHE A 20 2.69 1.06 -20.72
CA PHE A 20 1.75 0.95 -19.61
C PHE A 20 1.92 2.23 -18.79
N SER A 21 1.05 3.22 -18.99
CA SER A 21 1.10 4.47 -18.24
C SER A 21 0.80 4.11 -16.80
N GLN A 22 1.86 3.84 -16.05
CA GLN A 22 1.76 3.60 -14.63
C GLN A 22 1.22 4.89 -14.03
N GLU A 23 -0.07 4.87 -13.68
CA GLU A 23 -0.75 6.07 -13.22
C GLU A 23 -0.22 6.41 -11.83
N ILE A 24 0.34 7.61 -11.68
CA ILE A 24 0.76 8.15 -10.39
C ILE A 24 -0.22 9.23 -9.99
N ARG A 25 -0.83 9.09 -8.82
CA ARG A 25 -1.80 10.05 -8.29
C ARG A 25 -1.64 10.21 -6.78
N ASP A 26 -1.55 11.45 -6.30
CA ASP A 26 -1.45 11.80 -4.87
C ASP A 26 -0.40 11.00 -4.06
N GLY A 27 0.73 10.67 -4.71
CA GLY A 27 1.82 9.91 -4.08
C GLY A 27 1.61 8.39 -4.04
N PHE A 28 0.67 7.88 -4.84
CA PHE A 28 0.50 6.45 -5.08
C PHE A 28 0.84 6.09 -6.51
N LYS A 29 1.53 4.96 -6.68
CA LYS A 29 1.59 4.20 -7.92
C LYS A 29 0.34 3.32 -7.99
N ILE A 30 -0.46 3.49 -9.04
CA ILE A 30 -1.69 2.73 -9.26
C ILE A 30 -1.42 1.59 -10.23
N LEU A 31 -1.77 0.37 -9.82
CA LEU A 31 -1.59 -0.85 -10.59
C LEU A 31 -2.91 -1.60 -10.71
N ARG A 32 -3.08 -2.29 -11.84
CA ARG A 32 -4.17 -3.24 -12.05
C ARG A 32 -3.58 -4.65 -12.00
N GLU A 33 -4.08 -5.47 -11.09
CA GLU A 33 -3.64 -6.85 -10.92
C GLU A 33 -4.88 -7.76 -10.94
N ASN A 34 -5.12 -8.52 -12.00
CA ASN A 34 -6.31 -9.38 -12.10
C ASN A 34 -7.61 -8.62 -11.76
N GLN A 35 -8.33 -9.05 -10.72
CA GLN A 35 -9.58 -8.47 -10.21
C GLN A 35 -9.39 -7.44 -9.07
N ARG A 36 -8.17 -6.92 -8.89
CA ARG A 36 -7.89 -5.90 -7.87
C ARG A 36 -7.15 -4.70 -8.47
N VAL A 37 -7.41 -3.54 -7.89
CA VAL A 37 -6.62 -2.33 -8.10
C VAL A 37 -5.79 -2.08 -6.86
N VAL A 38 -4.54 -1.71 -7.09
CA VAL A 38 -3.52 -1.54 -6.06
C VAL A 38 -3.06 -0.08 -6.07
N PHE A 39 -3.02 0.52 -4.89
CA PHE A 39 -2.45 1.85 -4.66
C PHE A 39 -1.22 1.68 -3.76
N GLU A 40 -0.05 1.62 -4.39
CA GLU A 40 1.24 1.45 -3.72
C GLU A 40 1.81 2.82 -3.33
N ASP A 41 2.10 3.04 -2.05
CA ASP A 41 2.85 4.22 -1.60
C ASP A 41 4.20 4.25 -2.31
N LEU A 42 4.55 5.36 -2.97
CA LEU A 42 5.82 5.49 -3.72
C LEU A 42 7.05 5.20 -2.85
N SER A 43 6.94 5.37 -1.52
CA SER A 43 8.02 5.06 -0.58
C SER A 43 8.19 3.56 -0.28
N TRP A 44 7.29 2.69 -0.74
CA TRP A 44 7.29 1.25 -0.42
C TRP A 44 8.64 0.57 -0.69
N ASN A 45 9.25 0.92 -1.82
CA ASN A 45 10.51 0.35 -2.29
C ASN A 45 11.73 0.87 -1.54
N ASN A 46 11.62 1.96 -0.77
CA ASN A 46 12.71 2.52 0.04
C ASN A 46 12.97 1.70 1.30
N TYR A 47 11.99 0.91 1.74
CA TYR A 47 12.05 0.13 2.97
C TYR A 47 12.27 -1.34 2.61
N ARG A 48 13.54 -1.75 2.50
CA ARG A 48 13.96 -3.13 2.19
C ARG A 48 14.85 -3.65 3.30
N GLY A 49 15.03 -4.97 3.34
CA GLY A 49 15.88 -5.65 4.32
C GLY A 49 15.07 -6.37 5.39
N TYR A 50 15.55 -7.57 5.73
CA TYR A 50 14.98 -8.40 6.76
C TYR A 50 15.34 -7.87 8.15
N PRO A 51 14.56 -8.21 9.20
CA PRO A 51 14.89 -7.88 10.57
C PRO A 51 16.25 -8.44 10.96
N LEU A 52 17.12 -7.61 11.54
CA LEU A 52 18.44 -8.00 12.03
C LEU A 52 18.58 -7.71 13.52
N ASN A 53 19.29 -8.56 14.26
CA ASN A 53 19.70 -8.25 15.63
C ASN A 53 20.90 -7.30 15.67
N LYS A 54 21.40 -6.97 16.87
CA LYS A 54 22.55 -6.07 17.05
C LYS A 54 23.86 -6.61 16.50
N LYS A 55 23.95 -7.92 16.25
CA LYS A 55 25.11 -8.59 15.66
C LYS A 55 25.02 -8.68 14.13
N GLY A 56 23.92 -8.21 13.53
CA GLY A 56 23.67 -8.32 12.09
C GLY A 56 23.15 -9.69 11.66
N GLU A 57 22.67 -10.51 12.59
CA GLU A 57 22.09 -11.82 12.29
C GLU A 57 20.59 -11.68 11.97
N ASP A 58 20.11 -12.44 10.98
CA ASP A 58 18.70 -12.44 10.59
C ASP A 58 17.79 -12.93 11.71
N LEU A 59 16.69 -12.21 11.90
CA LEU A 59 15.64 -12.52 12.86
C LEU A 59 14.38 -13.00 12.13
N PHE A 60 13.86 -14.15 12.58
CA PHE A 60 12.67 -14.79 12.03
C PHE A 60 11.59 -14.97 13.11
N ASN A 61 10.42 -15.47 12.69
CA ASN A 61 9.29 -15.78 13.57
C ASN A 61 8.84 -14.60 14.43
N PRO A 62 8.35 -13.51 13.80
CA PRO A 62 7.81 -12.39 14.54
C PRO A 62 6.60 -12.84 15.37
N SER A 63 6.62 -12.55 16.66
CA SER A 63 5.43 -12.53 17.51
C SER A 63 5.01 -11.08 17.70
N SER A 64 3.72 -10.81 17.50
CA SER A 64 3.18 -9.45 17.64
C SER A 64 1.70 -9.47 17.93
N ARG A 65 1.19 -8.36 18.45
CA ARG A 65 -0.24 -8.11 18.61
C ARG A 65 -0.60 -6.79 17.92
N PHE A 66 -1.50 -6.84 16.94
CA PHE A 66 -2.11 -5.63 16.42
C PHE A 66 -3.09 -5.08 17.47
N SER A 67 -2.69 -4.03 18.20
CA SER A 67 -3.47 -3.46 19.30
C SER A 67 -4.26 -2.21 18.91
N SER A 68 -4.15 -1.75 17.66
CA SER A 68 -4.63 -0.43 17.25
C SER A 68 -6.01 -0.43 16.55
N ILE A 69 -6.88 -1.42 16.84
CA ILE A 69 -8.20 -1.54 16.19
C ILE A 69 -9.09 -0.31 16.47
N GLU A 70 -9.23 0.12 17.72
CA GLU A 70 -10.06 1.29 18.05
C GLU A 70 -9.48 2.60 17.48
N LYS A 71 -8.14 2.71 17.37
CA LYS A 71 -7.51 3.83 16.69
C LYS A 71 -7.83 3.83 15.20
N LEU A 72 -7.75 2.67 14.55
CA LEU A 72 -8.09 2.51 13.15
C LEU A 72 -9.55 2.94 12.88
N LYS A 73 -10.52 2.46 13.69
CA LYS A 73 -11.92 2.89 13.57
C LYS A 73 -12.09 4.40 13.68
N ARG A 74 -11.39 5.05 14.63
CA ARG A 74 -11.44 6.52 14.78
C ARG A 74 -10.88 7.25 13.56
N ILE A 75 -9.79 6.76 12.97
CA ILE A 75 -9.24 7.31 11.74
C ILE A 75 -10.25 7.18 10.60
N GLU A 76 -10.83 6.00 10.42
CA GLU A 76 -11.84 5.72 9.38
C GLU A 76 -13.08 6.61 9.54
N ASN A 77 -13.62 6.71 10.75
CA ASN A 77 -14.81 7.51 11.05
C ASN A 77 -14.59 9.02 10.85
N ALA A 78 -13.36 9.49 11.04
CA ALA A 78 -13.01 10.89 10.85
C ALA A 78 -12.80 11.28 9.38
N LEU A 79 -12.45 10.33 8.51
CA LEU A 79 -12.11 10.59 7.10
C LEU A 79 -13.21 10.23 6.10
N PHE A 80 -14.04 9.23 6.44
CA PHE A 80 -15.07 8.70 5.57
C PHE A 80 -16.41 8.77 6.27
N SER A 81 -17.47 9.12 5.54
CA SER A 81 -18.84 9.02 6.07
C SER A 81 -19.25 7.56 6.26
N GLU A 82 -20.29 7.30 7.06
CA GLU A 82 -20.79 5.94 7.25
C GLU A 82 -21.22 5.29 5.92
N GLN A 83 -21.88 6.05 5.05
CA GLN A 83 -22.28 5.59 3.72
C GLN A 83 -21.07 5.22 2.85
N GLU A 84 -20.01 6.05 2.86
CA GLU A 84 -18.77 5.75 2.15
C GLU A 84 -18.12 4.47 2.69
N ARG A 85 -17.97 4.34 4.01
CA ARG A 85 -17.38 3.14 4.64
C ARG A 85 -18.17 1.88 4.29
N ASN A 86 -19.50 1.93 4.35
CA ASN A 86 -20.36 0.81 4.01
C ASN A 86 -20.24 0.42 2.53
N SER A 87 -20.28 1.41 1.62
CA SER A 87 -20.08 1.17 0.19
C SER A 87 -18.72 0.54 -0.09
N MET A 88 -17.65 1.09 0.50
CA MET A 88 -16.28 0.59 0.34
C MET A 88 -16.14 -0.84 0.86
N ARG A 89 -16.68 -1.14 2.05
CA ARG A 89 -16.67 -2.46 2.66
C ARG A 89 -17.39 -3.51 1.80
N ILE A 90 -18.58 -3.19 1.30
CA ILE A 90 -19.42 -4.12 0.55
C ILE A 90 -18.87 -4.37 -0.85
N ASN A 91 -18.51 -3.29 -1.55
CA ASN A 91 -18.18 -3.36 -2.97
C ASN A 91 -16.71 -3.70 -3.21
N TYR A 92 -15.81 -3.18 -2.38
CA TYR A 92 -14.37 -3.18 -2.68
C TYR A 92 -13.47 -3.87 -1.65
N ARG A 93 -14.03 -4.24 -0.48
CA ARG A 93 -13.33 -5.02 0.57
C ARG A 93 -11.89 -4.55 0.84
N PRO A 94 -11.68 -3.27 1.15
CA PRO A 94 -10.34 -2.70 1.19
C PRO A 94 -9.48 -3.31 2.28
N ARG A 95 -8.24 -3.62 1.90
CA ARG A 95 -7.19 -4.07 2.81
C ARG A 95 -5.89 -3.38 2.44
N ALA A 96 -4.97 -3.25 3.40
CA ALA A 96 -3.61 -2.87 3.09
C ALA A 96 -2.61 -3.94 3.51
N MET A 97 -1.57 -4.10 2.70
CA MET A 97 -0.31 -4.60 3.20
C MET A 97 0.45 -3.40 3.76
N ILE A 98 0.98 -3.55 4.97
CA ILE A 98 1.76 -2.51 5.65
C ILE A 98 3.20 -2.97 5.75
N LYS A 99 4.11 -2.01 5.70
CA LYS A 99 5.51 -2.24 6.03
C LYS A 99 5.80 -1.63 7.38
N VAL A 100 6.36 -2.44 8.26
CA VAL A 100 6.58 -2.12 9.67
C VAL A 100 8.06 -2.18 9.94
N ARG A 101 8.61 -1.12 10.55
CA ARG A 101 9.99 -1.10 11.01
C ARG A 101 10.13 -2.05 12.20
N ALA A 102 11.02 -3.02 12.08
CA ALA A 102 11.12 -4.13 13.04
C ALA A 102 11.61 -3.68 14.43
N SER A 103 12.36 -2.58 14.50
CA SER A 103 12.96 -2.09 15.75
C SER A 103 11.97 -1.46 16.72
N ASP A 104 10.87 -0.88 16.22
CA ASP A 104 9.93 -0.10 17.03
C ASP A 104 8.45 -0.34 16.68
N GLY A 105 8.16 -1.18 15.68
CA GLY A 105 6.78 -1.48 15.29
C GLY A 105 6.08 -0.36 14.54
N LYS A 106 6.79 0.70 14.13
CA LYS A 106 6.19 1.81 13.38
C LYS A 106 5.83 1.39 11.97
N ILE A 107 4.63 1.77 11.51
CA ILE A 107 4.23 1.62 10.11
C ILE A 107 4.89 2.72 9.27
N VAL A 108 5.62 2.34 8.22
CA VAL A 108 6.42 3.28 7.40
C VAL A 108 5.94 3.41 5.96
N ALA A 109 5.26 2.39 5.43
CA ALA A 109 4.66 2.42 4.10
C ALA A 109 3.44 1.50 4.04
N THR A 110 2.57 1.74 3.06
CA THR A 110 1.36 0.95 2.85
C THR A 110 1.15 0.67 1.36
N ILE A 111 0.48 -0.43 1.07
CA ILE A 111 -0.10 -0.75 -0.23
C ILE A 111 -1.57 -1.04 0.02
N PHE A 112 -2.47 -0.25 -0.55
CA PHE A 112 -3.90 -0.52 -0.49
C PHE A 112 -4.34 -1.39 -1.65
N TYR A 113 -5.19 -2.36 -1.35
CA TYR A 113 -5.83 -3.25 -2.31
C TYR A 113 -7.34 -3.04 -2.24
N PHE A 114 -7.95 -2.86 -3.41
CA PHE A 114 -9.39 -2.79 -3.59
C PHE A 114 -9.79 -3.95 -4.52
N GLU A 115 -10.57 -4.88 -4.00
CA GLU A 115 -11.15 -5.97 -4.78
C GLU A 115 -12.30 -5.44 -5.65
N ASN A 116 -12.56 -6.08 -6.79
CA ASN A 116 -13.68 -5.75 -7.69
C ASN A 116 -13.72 -4.30 -8.19
N LEU A 117 -12.64 -3.53 -8.04
CA LEU A 117 -12.55 -2.17 -8.52
C LEU A 117 -12.11 -2.17 -9.99
N GLN A 118 -12.99 -1.76 -10.90
CA GLN A 118 -12.67 -1.68 -12.33
C GLN A 118 -12.12 -0.31 -12.72
N ASP A 119 -12.54 0.76 -12.06
CA ASP A 119 -12.07 2.11 -12.34
C ASP A 119 -11.42 2.71 -11.08
N PRO A 120 -10.09 2.97 -11.07
CA PRO A 120 -9.42 3.61 -9.94
C PRO A 120 -9.93 5.02 -9.66
N SER A 121 -10.58 5.70 -10.62
CA SER A 121 -11.08 7.07 -10.45
C SER A 121 -12.18 7.20 -9.40
N VAL A 122 -12.86 6.09 -9.08
CA VAL A 122 -13.90 6.00 -8.03
C VAL A 122 -13.32 6.23 -6.64
N ILE A 123 -12.01 5.98 -6.46
CA ILE A 123 -11.35 6.18 -5.18
C ILE A 123 -10.86 7.62 -5.08
N ASP A 124 -11.30 8.32 -4.03
CA ASP A 124 -10.73 9.61 -3.64
C ASP A 124 -9.31 9.40 -3.10
N THR A 125 -8.32 9.58 -3.97
CA THR A 125 -6.91 9.39 -3.67
C THR A 125 -6.36 10.40 -2.67
N LYS A 126 -6.99 11.57 -2.51
CA LYS A 126 -6.61 12.54 -1.47
C LYS A 126 -7.07 12.08 -0.10
N LYS A 127 -8.29 11.54 0.03
CA LYS A 127 -8.73 10.88 1.27
C LYS A 127 -7.87 9.65 1.58
N LEU A 128 -7.53 8.84 0.58
CA LEU A 128 -6.65 7.69 0.75
C LEU A 128 -5.24 8.11 1.22
N LYS A 129 -4.71 9.23 0.71
CA LYS A 129 -3.43 9.78 1.16
C LYS A 129 -3.48 10.18 2.64
N LYS A 130 -4.53 10.89 3.07
CA LYS A 130 -4.73 11.25 4.48
C LYS A 130 -4.87 10.02 5.37
N LEU A 131 -5.59 8.99 4.90
CA LEU A 131 -5.69 7.71 5.61
C LEU A 131 -4.30 7.08 5.80
N ASN A 132 -3.49 7.03 4.74
CA ASN A 132 -2.12 6.52 4.79
C ASN A 132 -1.24 7.28 5.79
N GLU A 133 -1.29 8.62 5.78
CA GLU A 133 -0.55 9.47 6.71
C GLU A 133 -0.94 9.17 8.17
N ARG A 134 -2.23 9.19 8.48
CA ARG A 134 -2.72 8.89 9.83
C ARG A 134 -2.42 7.46 10.28
N VAL A 135 -2.48 6.49 9.37
CA VAL A 135 -2.08 5.10 9.65
C VAL A 135 -0.60 5.03 10.05
N LYS A 136 0.28 5.75 9.36
CA LYS A 136 1.73 5.78 9.65
C LYS A 136 2.09 6.57 10.90
N GLU A 137 1.27 7.55 11.27
CA GLU A 137 1.49 8.41 12.44
C GLU A 137 0.91 7.84 13.73
N GLU A 138 -0.31 7.29 13.68
CA GLU A 138 -1.09 6.95 14.87
C GLU A 138 -1.10 5.45 15.21
N LEU A 139 -0.85 4.58 14.23
CA LEU A 139 -0.90 3.13 14.40
C LEU A 139 0.51 2.54 14.51
N MET A 140 0.64 1.52 15.35
CA MET A 140 1.87 0.77 15.53
C MET A 140 1.58 -0.69 15.88
N ILE A 141 2.57 -1.54 15.64
CA ILE A 141 2.59 -2.94 16.08
C ILE A 141 3.31 -3.01 17.43
N GLU A 142 2.57 -3.26 18.49
CA GLU A 142 3.13 -3.34 19.84
C GLU A 142 3.73 -4.71 20.12
N ASN A 143 4.72 -4.73 21.01
CA ASN A 143 5.38 -5.94 21.50
C ASN A 143 5.93 -6.83 20.37
N LEU A 144 6.43 -6.21 19.29
CA LEU A 144 7.07 -6.95 18.20
C LEU A 144 8.39 -7.54 18.69
N LEU A 145 8.43 -8.87 18.77
CA LEU A 145 9.59 -9.65 19.18
C LEU A 145 9.87 -10.75 18.15
N PHE A 146 11.12 -11.18 18.06
CA PHE A 146 11.58 -12.23 17.18
C PHE A 146 12.29 -13.27 18.05
N ASN A 147 11.63 -14.42 18.27
CA ASN A 147 12.08 -15.42 19.26
C ASN A 147 12.41 -14.81 20.65
N GLY A 148 11.64 -13.80 21.07
CA GLY A 148 11.83 -13.09 22.34
C GLY A 148 12.82 -11.92 22.31
N GLU A 149 13.54 -11.72 21.19
CA GLU A 149 14.49 -10.61 21.02
C GLU A 149 13.86 -9.43 20.25
N LYS A 150 14.32 -8.20 20.54
CA LYS A 150 13.99 -7.02 19.72
C LYS A 150 14.96 -6.90 18.54
N ALA A 151 14.42 -6.64 17.36
CA ALA A 151 15.26 -6.30 16.21
C ALA A 151 15.97 -4.96 16.41
N ALA A 152 17.21 -4.86 15.91
CA ALA A 152 17.95 -3.61 15.85
C ALA A 152 17.62 -2.82 14.58
N SER A 153 17.31 -3.52 13.47
CA SER A 153 16.97 -2.90 12.19
C SER A 153 16.09 -3.81 11.33
N GLY A 154 15.74 -3.35 10.14
CA GLY A 154 14.97 -4.10 9.15
C GLY A 154 13.47 -3.85 9.20
N TYR A 155 12.74 -4.58 8.35
CA TYR A 155 11.30 -4.39 8.16
C TYR A 155 10.56 -5.72 8.03
N ILE A 156 9.30 -5.72 8.43
CA ILE A 156 8.37 -6.83 8.20
C ILE A 156 7.13 -6.34 7.45
N ALA A 157 6.44 -7.28 6.81
CA ALA A 157 5.12 -7.03 6.24
C ALA A 157 4.02 -7.41 7.26
N GLY A 158 2.94 -6.65 7.26
CA GLY A 158 1.71 -6.96 7.99
C GLY A 158 0.49 -6.67 7.14
N HIS A 159 -0.70 -6.99 7.65
CA HIS A 159 -1.96 -6.74 6.96
C HIS A 159 -2.96 -6.00 7.86
N ILE A 160 -3.66 -5.02 7.28
CA ILE A 160 -4.77 -4.29 7.92
C ILE A 160 -6.00 -4.44 7.02
N TRP A 161 -7.15 -4.71 7.64
CA TRP A 161 -8.46 -4.67 6.97
C TRP A 161 -9.16 -3.37 7.34
N PHE A 162 -9.63 -2.62 6.34
CA PHE A 162 -10.29 -1.34 6.54
C PHE A 162 -11.80 -1.49 6.51
N PHE A 163 -12.48 -0.64 7.28
CA PHE A 163 -13.94 -0.55 7.37
C PHE A 163 -14.61 -1.86 7.77
N LYS A 164 -13.93 -2.75 8.49
CA LYS A 164 -14.49 -4.06 8.86
C LYS A 164 -15.50 -3.99 10.01
N PHE A 165 -15.49 -2.90 10.79
CA PHE A 165 -16.14 -2.80 12.10
C PHE A 165 -17.18 -1.70 12.18
#